data_AF-A0AAN7GJ75-F1
#
_entry.id   AF-A0AAN7GJ75-F1
#
_cell.length_a   1.000
_cell.length_b   1.000
_cell.length_c   1.000
_cell.angle_alpha   90.00
_cell.angle_beta   90.00
_cell.angle_gamma   90.00
#
_symmetry.space_group_name_H-M   'P 1'
#
loop_
_entity.id
_entity.type
_entity.pdbx_description
1 polymer ?
#
loop_
_entity_poly.entity_id
_entity_poly.type
_entity_poly.pdbx_seq_one_letter_code
_entity_poly.pdbx_strand_id
1 'polypeptide(L)'
;MEAERRVGVAVDFSDCSRKALKWAVDNVARGGDHLILVTVLPEGHYEEGEMQLWETTGSPFIPLSEFSDPGILKKYGVKPDPETLDILTTAASQKEIVVLLKIYWGDAREKICEAIDKIPLNCLIIGNRGLGRLRRVILGSVSNYVVNNGSCPVTVEWRTLAAPPIILVLTLLFSVALLCPAAAARNVGLDETSNPQLQAACHNTSYPTVCVSTLAATLDNNASLADPTTIFQASLKATLTEVEAAIARLDKMIGAETDAFDKSCLTTCKTEYGSAAQAVKKAMSDRTYDEFSKTLNSCTGYISSCGDGFGENRANKATHINDLVLNVIDNALFLAQAAKWE
;
A
#
# COMPACT_ATOMS: atom_id res chain seq x y z
N MET A 1 -28.39 22.10 16.96
CA MET A 1 -27.67 21.91 15.69
C MET A 1 -26.91 20.62 15.85
N GLU A 2 -27.26 19.59 15.07
CA GLU A 2 -26.38 18.43 14.96
C GLU A 2 -25.01 18.93 14.50
N ALA A 3 -23.93 18.43 15.11
CA ALA A 3 -22.58 18.79 14.69
C ALA A 3 -22.42 18.41 13.21
N GLU A 4 -21.98 19.37 12.37
CA GLU A 4 -21.77 19.14 10.94
C GLU A 4 -20.86 17.92 10.74
N ARG A 5 -21.42 16.85 10.16
CA ARG A 5 -20.72 15.58 9.99
C ARG A 5 -19.71 15.71 8.87
N ARG A 6 -18.45 15.38 9.17
CA ARG A 6 -17.31 15.45 8.25
C ARG A 6 -16.87 14.05 7.88
N VAL A 7 -17.04 13.70 6.62
CA VAL A 7 -16.63 12.41 6.05
C VAL A 7 -15.36 12.64 5.24
N GLY A 8 -14.24 12.10 5.70
CA GLY A 8 -12.96 12.19 4.99
C GLY A 8 -12.84 11.12 3.92
N VAL A 9 -12.22 11.43 2.78
CA VAL A 9 -11.78 10.44 1.80
C VAL A 9 -10.35 10.73 1.38
N ALA A 10 -9.44 9.78 1.55
CA ALA A 10 -8.07 9.90 1.07
C ALA A 10 -8.03 9.65 -0.46
N VAL A 11 -7.59 10.65 -1.23
CA VAL A 11 -7.61 10.63 -2.69
C VAL A 11 -6.24 11.02 -3.27
N ASP A 12 -5.69 10.11 -4.07
CA ASP A 12 -4.44 10.26 -4.83
C ASP A 12 -4.68 10.25 -6.35
N PHE A 13 -5.95 10.30 -6.78
CA PHE A 13 -6.40 10.21 -8.18
C PHE A 13 -6.04 8.90 -8.90
N SER A 14 -5.73 7.84 -8.16
CA SER A 14 -5.64 6.49 -8.70
C SER A 14 -7.01 5.82 -8.81
N ASP A 15 -7.09 4.73 -9.58
CA ASP A 15 -8.30 3.90 -9.69
C ASP A 15 -8.85 3.43 -8.34
N CYS A 16 -7.96 3.11 -7.40
CA CYS A 16 -8.37 2.58 -6.10
C CYS A 16 -8.97 3.66 -5.21
N SER A 17 -8.42 4.87 -5.22
CA SER A 17 -9.01 5.99 -4.47
C SER A 17 -10.28 6.52 -5.11
N ARG A 18 -10.40 6.52 -6.44
CA ARG A 18 -11.68 6.82 -7.13
C ARG A 18 -12.79 5.86 -6.73
N LYS A 19 -12.48 4.56 -6.65
CA LYS A 19 -13.44 3.54 -6.19
C LYS A 19 -13.83 3.75 -4.73
N ALA A 20 -12.85 4.05 -3.87
CA ALA A 20 -13.10 4.37 -2.46
C ALA A 20 -13.97 5.62 -2.30
N LEU A 21 -13.70 6.67 -3.10
CA LEU A 21 -14.51 7.88 -3.17
C LEU A 21 -15.94 7.58 -3.60
N LYS A 22 -16.11 6.81 -4.69
CA LYS A 22 -17.43 6.42 -5.16
C LYS A 22 -18.19 5.63 -4.09
N TRP A 23 -17.54 4.68 -3.44
CA TRP A 23 -18.15 3.90 -2.36
C TRP A 23 -18.54 4.78 -1.17
N ALA A 24 -17.67 5.73 -0.77
CA ALA A 24 -17.95 6.66 0.31
C ALA A 24 -19.16 7.54 -0.02
N VAL A 25 -19.22 8.08 -1.25
CA VAL A 25 -20.38 8.81 -1.74
C VAL A 25 -21.61 7.94 -1.68
N ASP A 26 -21.59 6.73 -2.22
CA ASP A 26 -22.77 5.88 -2.39
C ASP A 26 -23.31 5.38 -1.04
N ASN A 27 -22.44 5.01 -0.08
CA ASN A 27 -22.81 4.27 1.13
C ASN A 27 -22.70 5.07 2.44
N VAL A 28 -21.83 6.09 2.51
CA VAL A 28 -21.51 6.80 3.75
C VAL A 28 -22.04 8.22 3.77
N ALA A 29 -21.90 8.94 2.67
CA ALA A 29 -22.30 10.35 2.55
C ALA A 29 -23.83 10.50 2.48
N ARG A 30 -24.34 11.47 3.25
CA ARG A 30 -25.76 11.83 3.39
C ARG A 30 -25.91 13.35 3.25
N GLY A 31 -27.12 13.82 2.94
CA GLY A 31 -27.34 15.26 2.79
C GLY A 31 -27.01 16.06 4.03
N GLY A 32 -26.37 17.21 3.82
CA GLY A 32 -25.78 18.04 4.86
C GLY A 32 -24.38 17.62 5.32
N ASP A 33 -23.84 16.48 4.86
CA ASP A 33 -22.46 16.10 5.17
C ASP A 33 -21.44 17.00 4.46
N HIS A 34 -20.29 17.20 5.11
CA HIS A 34 -19.10 17.76 4.50
C HIS A 34 -18.18 16.62 4.06
N LEU A 35 -18.07 16.40 2.75
CA LEU A 35 -17.15 15.43 2.16
C LEU A 35 -15.78 16.09 1.96
N ILE A 36 -14.80 15.69 2.77
CA ILE A 36 -13.45 16.26 2.79
C ILE A 36 -12.50 15.32 2.07
N LEU A 37 -12.04 15.71 0.89
CA LEU A 37 -10.99 15.01 0.17
C LEU A 37 -9.64 15.38 0.79
N VAL A 38 -8.86 14.38 1.16
CA VAL A 38 -7.50 14.53 1.68
C VAL A 38 -6.53 13.99 0.63
N THR A 39 -5.74 14.88 0.04
CA THR A 39 -4.72 14.52 -0.96
C THR A 39 -3.34 14.82 -0.39
N VAL A 40 -2.42 13.88 -0.54
CA VAL A 40 -1.01 14.07 -0.17
C VAL A 40 -0.16 14.01 -1.43
N LEU A 41 0.63 15.06 -1.65
CA LEU A 41 1.62 15.12 -2.71
C LEU A 41 3.03 14.87 -2.14
N PRO A 42 3.96 14.29 -2.92
CA PRO A 42 5.36 14.22 -2.53
C PRO A 42 5.93 15.62 -2.29
N GLU A 43 6.96 15.73 -1.45
CA GLU A 43 7.74 16.95 -1.33
C GLU A 43 8.35 17.31 -2.70
N GLY A 44 7.98 18.47 -3.22
CA GLY A 44 8.52 19.05 -4.44
C GLY A 44 9.26 20.35 -4.12
N HIS A 45 10.28 20.68 -4.90
CA HIS A 45 10.92 21.99 -4.86
C HIS A 45 9.97 23.05 -5.44
N TYR A 46 9.17 23.70 -4.59
CA TYR A 46 8.30 24.81 -4.97
C TYR A 46 9.04 26.15 -4.87
N GLU A 47 8.72 27.09 -5.77
CA GLU A 47 9.29 28.44 -5.75
C GLU A 47 8.85 29.21 -4.48
N GLU A 48 9.81 29.90 -3.87
CA GLU A 48 9.74 30.48 -2.52
C GLU A 48 8.59 31.50 -2.34
N GLY A 49 7.78 31.32 -1.29
CA GLY A 49 6.85 32.35 -0.80
C GLY A 49 5.69 31.84 0.05
N GLU A 50 4.91 30.87 -0.43
CA GLU A 50 3.71 30.35 0.25
C GLU A 50 4.01 29.18 1.22
N MET A 51 5.27 28.73 1.23
CA MET A 51 5.77 27.52 1.90
C MET A 51 5.67 27.53 3.43
N GLN A 52 5.93 28.66 4.10
CA GLN A 52 6.01 28.68 5.57
C GLN A 52 4.67 28.43 6.29
N LEU A 53 3.53 28.65 5.64
CA LEU A 53 2.20 28.43 6.24
C LEU A 53 1.65 27.02 5.96
N TRP A 54 2.01 26.42 4.82
CA TRP A 54 1.45 25.14 4.37
C TRP A 54 2.22 23.92 4.84
N GLU A 55 3.51 24.05 5.14
CA GLU A 55 4.30 22.95 5.75
C GLU A 55 3.70 22.49 7.08
N THR A 56 3.14 23.42 7.86
CA THR A 56 2.61 23.12 9.19
C THR A 56 1.12 22.75 9.18
N THR A 57 0.33 23.11 8.17
CA THR A 57 -1.14 22.92 8.22
C THR A 57 -1.77 22.35 6.95
N GLY A 58 -1.04 22.25 5.84
CA GLY A 58 -1.56 21.96 4.49
C GLY A 58 -2.27 23.15 3.84
N SER A 59 -2.89 22.96 2.68
CA SER A 59 -3.64 23.99 1.94
C SER A 59 -4.83 24.54 2.74
N PRO A 60 -5.40 25.72 2.41
CA PRO A 60 -6.77 26.00 2.86
C PRO A 60 -7.76 24.92 2.37
N PHE A 61 -8.97 24.88 2.93
CA PHE A 61 -10.05 24.10 2.34
C PHE A 61 -10.44 24.72 1.00
N ILE A 62 -10.31 23.96 -0.08
CA ILE A 62 -10.59 24.38 -1.44
C ILE A 62 -12.00 23.88 -1.80
N PRO A 63 -13.00 24.76 -1.99
CA PRO A 63 -14.35 24.36 -2.38
C PRO A 63 -14.39 23.71 -3.76
N LEU A 64 -15.40 22.87 -4.03
CA LEU A 64 -15.56 22.20 -5.33
C LEU A 64 -15.53 23.14 -6.55
N SER A 65 -16.04 24.37 -6.41
CA SER A 65 -16.00 25.38 -7.47
C SER A 65 -14.57 25.79 -7.85
N GLU A 66 -13.66 25.87 -6.88
CA GLU A 66 -12.24 26.15 -7.10
C GLU A 66 -11.47 24.89 -7.49
N PHE A 67 -11.85 23.74 -6.94
CA PHE A 67 -11.30 22.44 -7.31
C PHE A 67 -11.53 22.13 -8.81
N SER A 68 -12.62 22.64 -9.37
CA SER A 68 -12.94 22.48 -10.80
C SER A 68 -12.15 23.43 -11.72
N ASP A 69 -11.42 24.41 -11.17
CA ASP A 69 -10.61 25.36 -11.94
C ASP A 69 -9.16 24.85 -12.09
N PRO A 70 -8.72 24.47 -13.32
CA PRO A 70 -7.36 23.99 -13.55
C PRO A 70 -6.27 25.01 -13.18
N GLY A 71 -6.55 26.31 -13.29
CA GLY A 71 -5.60 27.37 -12.98
C GLY A 71 -5.29 27.47 -11.49
N ILE A 72 -6.29 27.19 -10.64
CA ILE A 72 -6.13 27.18 -9.18
C ILE A 72 -5.38 25.92 -8.74
N LEU A 73 -5.79 24.75 -9.21
CA LEU A 73 -5.15 23.48 -8.83
C LEU A 73 -3.68 23.38 -9.25
N LYS A 74 -3.33 23.98 -10.38
CA LYS A 74 -1.95 24.04 -10.84
C LYS A 74 -1.03 24.73 -9.83
N LYS A 75 -1.53 25.72 -9.07
CA LYS A 75 -0.77 26.39 -8.00
C LYS A 75 -0.39 25.43 -6.88
N TYR A 76 -1.24 24.45 -6.60
CA TYR A 76 -1.01 23.43 -5.59
C TYR A 76 -0.28 22.18 -6.12
N GLY A 77 0.10 22.17 -7.41
CA GLY A 77 0.76 21.01 -8.04
C GLY A 77 -0.16 19.83 -8.32
N VAL A 78 -1.48 20.00 -8.23
CA VAL A 78 -2.47 18.97 -8.56
C VAL A 78 -2.96 19.15 -9.99
N LYS A 79 -3.06 18.06 -10.74
CA LYS A 79 -3.76 18.06 -12.04
C LYS A 79 -5.23 17.69 -11.81
N PRO A 80 -6.19 18.45 -12.36
CA PRO A 80 -7.60 18.07 -12.28
C PRO A 80 -7.79 16.68 -12.91
N ASP A 81 -8.41 15.76 -12.16
CA ASP A 81 -8.81 14.44 -12.66
C ASP A 81 -10.29 14.49 -13.08
N PRO A 82 -10.61 14.40 -14.39
CA PRO A 82 -11.99 14.56 -14.88
C PRO A 82 -12.97 13.57 -14.26
N GLU A 83 -12.54 12.32 -14.04
CA GLU A 83 -13.40 11.27 -13.47
C GLU A 83 -13.73 11.56 -11.99
N THR A 84 -12.74 11.97 -11.20
CA THR A 84 -12.97 12.41 -9.81
C THR A 84 -13.91 13.62 -9.76
N LEU A 85 -13.71 14.62 -10.63
CA LEU A 85 -14.58 15.81 -10.67
C LEU A 85 -16.02 15.47 -11.03
N ASP A 86 -16.24 14.53 -11.96
CA ASP A 86 -17.57 14.06 -12.33
C ASP A 86 -18.29 13.38 -11.15
N ILE A 87 -17.60 12.49 -10.42
CA ILE A 87 -18.12 11.83 -9.22
C ILE A 87 -18.54 12.87 -8.19
N LEU A 88 -17.69 13.86 -7.91
CA LEU A 88 -17.94 14.88 -6.89
C LEU A 88 -19.06 15.85 -7.28
N THR A 89 -19.08 16.30 -8.53
CA THR A 89 -20.12 17.22 -9.02
C THR A 89 -21.49 16.55 -8.99
N THR A 90 -21.54 15.28 -9.39
CA THR A 90 -22.75 14.46 -9.31
C THR A 90 -23.19 14.27 -7.86
N ALA A 91 -22.27 13.92 -6.96
CA ALA A 91 -22.56 13.69 -5.55
C ALA A 91 -23.06 14.97 -4.85
N ALA A 92 -22.40 16.10 -5.07
CA ALA A 92 -22.77 17.39 -4.51
C ALA A 92 -24.20 17.81 -4.92
N SER A 93 -24.54 17.62 -6.20
CA SER A 93 -25.86 17.95 -6.74
C SER A 93 -26.96 16.99 -6.26
N GLN A 94 -26.71 15.68 -6.28
CA GLN A 94 -27.73 14.67 -5.98
C GLN A 94 -27.99 14.47 -4.49
N LYS A 95 -26.95 14.63 -3.66
CA LYS A 95 -27.03 14.35 -2.22
C LYS A 95 -27.02 15.61 -1.37
N GLU A 96 -26.92 16.81 -1.94
CA GLU A 96 -26.82 18.07 -1.20
C GLU A 96 -25.68 18.03 -0.15
N ILE A 97 -24.51 17.55 -0.57
CA ILE A 97 -23.29 17.50 0.26
C ILE A 97 -22.34 18.63 -0.09
N VAL A 98 -21.60 19.12 0.90
CA VAL A 98 -20.55 20.12 0.69
C VAL A 98 -19.23 19.40 0.44
N VAL A 99 -18.62 19.63 -0.72
CA VAL A 99 -17.35 19.00 -1.10
C VAL A 99 -16.20 19.98 -0.92
N LEU A 100 -15.19 19.58 -0.16
CA LEU A 100 -13.99 20.36 0.13
C LEU A 100 -12.73 19.51 -0.15
N LEU A 101 -11.71 20.10 -0.76
CA LEU A 101 -10.40 19.48 -0.92
C LEU A 101 -9.40 20.09 0.07
N LYS A 102 -8.57 19.24 0.66
CA LYS A 102 -7.45 19.59 1.51
C LYS A 102 -6.19 18.88 1.00
N ILE A 103 -5.15 19.65 0.72
CA ILE A 103 -3.88 19.16 0.17
C ILE A 103 -2.81 19.24 1.26
N TYR A 104 -2.00 18.19 1.36
CA TYR A 104 -0.81 18.09 2.21
C TYR A 104 0.38 17.69 1.34
N TRP A 105 1.58 17.95 1.85
CA TRP A 105 2.84 17.57 1.20
C TRP A 105 3.70 16.76 2.18
N GLY A 106 4.30 15.66 1.71
CA GLY A 106 5.12 14.77 2.54
C GLY A 106 4.80 13.28 2.37
N ASP A 107 5.14 12.47 3.38
CA ASP A 107 4.77 11.05 3.44
C ASP A 107 3.27 10.90 3.68
N ALA A 108 2.59 10.13 2.83
CA ALA A 108 1.15 9.94 2.89
C ALA A 108 0.66 9.32 4.21
N ARG A 109 1.45 8.43 4.84
CA ARG A 109 1.10 7.78 6.11
C ARG A 109 0.99 8.82 7.22
N GLU A 110 2.00 9.66 7.33
CA GLU A 110 2.08 10.70 8.36
C GLU A 110 1.06 11.80 8.10
N LYS A 111 1.01 12.32 6.86
CA LYS A 111 0.16 13.46 6.51
C LYS A 111 -1.33 13.16 6.55
N ILE A 112 -1.74 11.91 6.26
CA ILE A 112 -3.15 11.52 6.44
C ILE A 112 -3.50 11.45 7.93
N CYS A 113 -2.65 10.90 8.79
CA CYS A 113 -2.90 10.91 10.25
C CYS A 113 -2.94 12.33 10.79
N GLU A 114 -2.01 13.18 10.34
CA GLU A 114 -1.99 14.62 10.67
C GLU A 114 -3.29 15.31 10.23
N ALA A 115 -3.83 14.97 9.06
CA ALA A 115 -5.10 15.48 8.59
C ALA A 115 -6.28 15.03 9.47
N ILE A 116 -6.30 13.76 9.90
CA ILE A 116 -7.31 13.23 10.83
C ILE A 116 -7.28 13.97 12.17
N ASP A 117 -6.09 14.29 12.69
CA ASP A 117 -5.97 14.98 13.98
C ASP A 117 -6.37 16.46 13.89
N LYS A 118 -6.07 17.11 12.77
CA LYS A 118 -6.34 18.55 12.57
C LYS A 118 -7.76 18.82 12.09
N ILE A 119 -8.36 17.88 11.39
CA ILE A 119 -9.71 17.98 10.87
C ILE A 119 -10.54 16.98 11.66
N PRO A 120 -11.53 17.42 12.47
CA PRO A 120 -12.34 16.50 13.26
C PRO A 120 -13.27 15.69 12.35
N LEU A 121 -12.72 14.67 11.71
CA LEU A 121 -13.41 13.74 10.83
C LEU A 121 -14.20 12.74 11.68
N ASN A 122 -15.45 12.49 11.31
CA ASN A 122 -16.24 11.43 11.94
C ASN A 122 -15.81 10.04 11.47
N CYS A 123 -15.31 9.95 10.24
CA CYS A 123 -14.67 8.77 9.68
C CYS A 123 -13.80 9.16 8.49
N LEU A 124 -12.78 8.36 8.20
CA LEU A 124 -11.97 8.45 6.99
C LEU A 124 -12.18 7.19 6.12
N ILE A 125 -12.43 7.38 4.84
CA ILE A 125 -12.44 6.30 3.85
C ILE A 125 -11.11 6.36 3.08
N ILE A 126 -10.44 5.23 2.98
CA ILE A 126 -9.19 5.12 2.21
C ILE A 126 -9.26 3.92 1.27
N GLY A 127 -8.70 4.07 0.08
CA GLY A 127 -8.56 2.95 -0.84
C GLY A 127 -7.47 1.98 -0.38
N ASN A 128 -7.64 0.70 -0.72
CA ASN A 128 -6.52 -0.22 -0.75
C ASN A 128 -5.70 0.01 -2.02
N ARG A 129 -4.47 0.56 -1.89
CA ARG A 129 -3.44 0.34 -2.90
C ARG A 129 -2.91 -1.09 -2.72
N GLY A 130 -3.61 -2.04 -3.33
CA GLY A 130 -3.11 -3.39 -3.56
C GLY A 130 -2.68 -3.46 -5.01
N LEU A 131 -1.38 -3.52 -5.27
CA LEU A 131 -0.92 -3.95 -6.57
C LEU A 131 -1.50 -5.34 -6.84
N GLY A 132 -2.22 -5.49 -7.95
CA GLY A 132 -2.51 -6.78 -8.54
C GLY A 132 -3.51 -7.72 -7.83
N ARG A 133 -3.86 -8.79 -8.55
CA ARG A 133 -4.92 -9.78 -8.26
C ARG A 133 -4.56 -10.77 -7.13
N LEU A 134 -3.74 -10.38 -6.15
CA LEU A 134 -3.36 -11.23 -5.03
C LEU A 134 -4.51 -11.35 -4.01
N ARG A 135 -5.07 -12.56 -3.99
CA ARG A 135 -6.37 -12.99 -3.43
C ARG A 135 -6.42 -13.16 -1.90
N ARG A 136 -5.66 -12.42 -1.10
CA ARG A 136 -5.75 -12.52 0.37
C ARG A 136 -5.69 -11.14 1.05
N VAL A 137 -6.41 -11.07 2.16
CA VAL A 137 -6.63 -9.94 3.08
C VAL A 137 -5.33 -9.23 3.45
N ILE A 138 -4.84 -8.33 2.60
CA ILE A 138 -3.65 -7.51 2.88
C ILE A 138 -4.03 -6.05 2.63
N LEU A 139 -3.88 -5.28 3.70
CA LEU A 139 -4.08 -3.85 3.73
C LEU A 139 -2.84 -3.18 3.12
N GLY A 140 -3.00 -2.25 2.17
CA GLY A 140 -1.85 -1.53 1.59
C GLY A 140 -1.08 -0.74 2.64
N SER A 141 0.21 -0.46 2.41
CA SER A 141 1.10 0.17 3.42
C SER A 141 0.55 1.47 4.02
N VAL A 142 -0.06 2.34 3.20
CA VAL A 142 -0.69 3.59 3.67
C VAL A 142 -1.98 3.32 4.45
N SER A 143 -2.88 2.49 3.91
CA SER A 143 -4.14 2.16 4.58
C SER A 143 -3.89 1.44 5.90
N ASN A 144 -2.87 0.56 5.97
CA ASN A 144 -2.50 -0.16 7.18
C ASN A 144 -1.96 0.79 8.25
N TYR A 145 -1.08 1.69 7.87
CA TYR A 145 -0.58 2.69 8.80
C TYR A 145 -1.72 3.56 9.36
N VAL A 146 -2.59 4.06 8.49
CA VAL A 146 -3.68 4.97 8.87
C VAL A 146 -4.74 4.26 9.74
N VAL A 147 -5.06 3.00 9.46
CA VAL A 147 -5.97 2.20 10.32
C VAL A 147 -5.40 2.02 11.73
N ASN A 148 -4.08 1.84 11.87
CA ASN A 148 -3.46 1.59 13.17
C ASN A 148 -3.14 2.86 13.96
N ASN A 149 -2.93 4.00 13.29
CA ASN A 149 -2.48 5.25 13.93
C ASN A 149 -3.50 6.38 13.87
N GLY A 150 -4.53 6.29 13.03
CA GLY A 150 -5.56 7.32 12.89
C GLY A 150 -6.45 7.42 14.13
N SER A 151 -6.72 8.65 14.58
CA SER A 151 -7.57 8.90 15.76
C SER A 151 -9.08 8.81 15.49
N CYS A 152 -9.49 8.73 14.22
CA CYS A 152 -10.89 8.57 13.80
C CYS A 152 -11.16 7.16 13.22
N PRO A 153 -12.42 6.69 13.17
CA PRO A 153 -12.78 5.46 12.48
C PRO A 153 -12.33 5.46 11.01
N VAL A 154 -11.53 4.47 10.62
CA VAL A 154 -11.04 4.32 9.25
C VAL A 154 -11.72 3.14 8.57
N THR A 155 -12.35 3.39 7.42
CA THR A 155 -12.89 2.34 6.55
C THR A 155 -11.97 2.19 5.35
N VAL A 156 -11.56 0.96 5.09
CA VAL A 156 -10.79 0.67 3.88
C VAL A 156 -11.68 0.02 2.85
N GLU A 157 -11.78 0.65 1.68
CA GLU A 157 -12.54 0.08 0.58
C GLU A 157 -11.67 -0.89 -0.22
N TRP A 158 -12.13 -2.15 -0.27
CA TRP A 158 -11.51 -3.27 -0.95
C TRP A 158 -12.50 -3.81 -1.97
N ARG A 159 -12.05 -4.02 -3.22
CA ARG A 159 -12.92 -4.69 -4.19
C ARG A 159 -12.74 -6.21 -4.13
N THR A 160 -13.73 -6.91 -3.61
CA THR A 160 -14.06 -8.26 -4.08
C THR A 160 -14.53 -8.15 -5.53
N LEU A 161 -13.85 -8.80 -6.46
CA LEU A 161 -14.54 -9.25 -7.66
C LEU A 161 -15.63 -10.22 -7.21
N ALA A 162 -16.87 -9.98 -7.63
CA ALA A 162 -18.06 -10.77 -7.32
C ALA A 162 -17.74 -12.27 -7.18
N ALA A 163 -17.80 -12.78 -5.95
CA ALA A 163 -18.01 -14.19 -5.68
C ALA A 163 -19.48 -14.33 -5.22
N PRO A 164 -20.22 -15.38 -5.65
CA PRO A 164 -21.60 -15.57 -5.22
C PRO A 164 -21.67 -15.73 -3.68
N PRO A 165 -22.82 -15.44 -3.06
CA PRO A 165 -22.94 -15.32 -1.61
C PRO A 165 -22.93 -16.72 -0.99
N ILE A 166 -21.76 -17.25 -0.66
CA ILE A 166 -21.66 -18.42 0.20
C ILE A 166 -20.57 -18.15 1.24
N ILE A 167 -20.99 -18.26 2.52
CA ILE A 167 -20.22 -18.13 3.76
C ILE A 167 -20.12 -16.69 4.32
N LEU A 168 -21.27 -16.12 4.68
CA LEU A 168 -21.36 -15.21 5.84
C LEU A 168 -22.68 -15.42 6.61
N VAL A 169 -23.06 -16.68 6.82
CA VAL A 169 -24.05 -17.06 7.83
C VAL A 169 -23.63 -18.43 8.34
N LEU A 170 -22.90 -18.50 9.45
CA LEU A 170 -22.82 -19.63 10.39
C LEU A 170 -21.61 -19.46 11.35
N THR A 171 -21.63 -18.41 12.18
CA THR A 171 -20.88 -18.38 13.45
C THR A 171 -21.78 -18.03 14.62
N LEU A 172 -23.05 -18.39 14.52
CA LEU A 172 -23.95 -18.52 15.65
C LEU A 172 -24.75 -19.80 15.39
N LEU A 173 -24.20 -20.94 15.83
CA LEU A 173 -24.90 -22.09 16.42
C LEU A 173 -24.07 -23.38 16.30
N PHE A 174 -23.88 -24.00 17.48
CA PHE A 174 -23.52 -25.40 17.73
C PHE A 174 -22.07 -25.86 17.52
N SER A 175 -21.37 -25.96 18.65
CA SER A 175 -20.74 -27.18 19.14
C SER A 175 -21.00 -28.42 18.28
N VAL A 176 -19.97 -28.99 17.66
CA VAL A 176 -19.65 -30.43 17.63
C VAL A 176 -18.23 -30.54 17.05
N ALA A 177 -17.28 -30.79 17.95
CA ALA A 177 -16.07 -31.52 17.59
C ALA A 177 -16.45 -32.93 17.11
N LEU A 178 -15.63 -33.47 16.22
CA LEU A 178 -15.55 -34.86 15.74
C LEU A 178 -16.11 -35.16 14.35
N LEU A 179 -15.21 -35.80 13.58
CA LEU A 179 -15.40 -36.68 12.42
C LEU A 179 -15.30 -36.05 11.02
N CYS A 180 -14.07 -35.88 10.52
CA CYS A 180 -13.65 -36.63 9.33
C CYS A 180 -12.11 -36.59 9.13
N PRO A 181 -11.47 -37.69 8.67
CA PRO A 181 -10.01 -37.83 8.61
C PRO A 181 -9.42 -37.35 7.26
N ALA A 182 -8.12 -37.05 7.33
CA ALA A 182 -7.18 -36.66 6.29
C ALA A 182 -7.57 -36.94 4.82
N ALA A 183 -7.71 -35.87 4.04
CA ALA A 183 -7.44 -35.84 2.60
C ALA A 183 -6.57 -34.61 2.31
N ALA A 184 -5.40 -34.87 1.72
CA ALA A 184 -4.33 -33.91 1.50
C ALA A 184 -4.74 -32.79 0.53
N ALA A 185 -4.95 -31.60 1.07
CA ALA A 185 -4.80 -30.34 0.35
C ALA A 185 -3.66 -29.57 1.03
N ARG A 186 -2.61 -29.20 0.28
CA ARG A 186 -1.60 -28.25 0.74
C ARG A 186 -2.25 -26.88 0.88
N ASN A 187 -3.01 -26.71 1.94
CA ASN A 187 -3.37 -25.42 2.48
C ASN A 187 -2.13 -24.92 3.23
N VAL A 188 -1.55 -23.81 2.76
CA VAL A 188 -0.74 -22.95 3.61
C VAL A 188 -1.72 -22.36 4.63
N GLY A 189 -1.94 -23.14 5.70
CA GLY A 189 -2.59 -22.67 6.89
C GLY A 189 -1.73 -21.58 7.51
N LEU A 190 -2.40 -20.59 8.11
CA LEU A 190 -1.81 -19.81 9.17
C LEU A 190 -1.40 -20.81 10.25
N ASP A 191 -0.10 -21.07 10.34
CA ASP A 191 0.44 -21.88 11.41
C ASP A 191 0.47 -20.98 12.66
N GLU A 192 -0.34 -21.35 13.66
CA GLU A 192 -0.29 -20.82 15.03
C GLU A 192 1.03 -21.20 15.77
N THR A 193 2.09 -21.56 15.05
CA THR A 193 3.45 -21.80 15.56
C THR A 193 4.47 -20.75 15.10
N SER A 194 4.02 -19.56 14.69
CA SER A 194 4.97 -18.46 14.45
C SER A 194 5.55 -17.96 15.79
N ASN A 195 6.88 -17.99 15.89
CA ASN A 195 7.64 -17.59 17.07
C ASN A 195 7.15 -16.22 17.60
N PRO A 196 6.75 -16.09 18.88
CA PRO A 196 6.24 -14.83 19.44
C PRO A 196 7.20 -13.64 19.25
N GLN A 197 8.51 -13.90 19.26
CA GLN A 197 9.52 -12.87 19.00
C GLN A 197 9.51 -12.43 17.54
N LEU A 198 9.24 -13.33 16.61
CA LEU A 198 9.11 -13.01 15.19
C LEU A 198 7.84 -12.21 14.91
N GLN A 199 6.72 -12.57 15.55
CA GLN A 199 5.50 -11.77 15.50
C GLN A 199 5.73 -10.37 16.07
N ALA A 200 6.42 -10.26 17.21
CA ALA A 200 6.78 -8.98 17.80
C ALA A 200 7.82 -8.19 16.95
N ALA A 201 8.67 -8.83 16.17
CA ALA A 201 9.55 -8.11 15.24
C ALA A 201 8.77 -7.56 14.03
N CYS A 202 7.82 -8.34 13.53
CA CYS A 202 7.07 -8.04 12.33
C CYS A 202 5.80 -7.20 12.56
N HIS A 203 5.31 -7.05 13.79
CA HIS A 203 3.99 -6.43 14.05
C HIS A 203 3.85 -5.00 13.53
N ASN A 204 4.94 -4.21 13.57
CA ASN A 204 4.93 -2.82 13.13
C ASN A 204 5.32 -2.65 11.66
N THR A 205 5.69 -3.72 10.95
CA THR A 205 6.06 -3.60 9.54
C THR A 205 4.82 -3.34 8.68
N SER A 206 5.03 -2.79 7.48
CA SER A 206 3.95 -2.54 6.53
C SER A 206 3.17 -3.80 6.15
N TYR A 207 3.83 -4.96 6.15
CA TYR A 207 3.25 -6.26 5.80
C TYR A 207 3.64 -7.36 6.81
N PRO A 208 3.00 -7.42 8.00
CA PRO A 208 3.41 -8.33 9.08
C PRO A 208 3.33 -9.82 8.71
N THR A 209 2.29 -10.21 7.96
CA THR A 209 2.12 -11.60 7.52
C THR A 209 3.19 -12.04 6.53
N VAL A 210 3.55 -11.17 5.57
CA VAL A 210 4.65 -11.39 4.64
C VAL A 210 5.95 -11.47 5.42
N CYS A 211 6.22 -10.50 6.31
CA CYS A 211 7.41 -10.47 7.16
C CYS A 211 7.61 -11.78 7.93
N VAL A 212 6.58 -12.25 8.64
CA VAL A 212 6.63 -13.52 9.39
C VAL A 212 6.89 -14.69 8.46
N SER A 213 6.16 -14.80 7.35
CA SER A 213 6.30 -15.94 6.44
C SER A 213 7.67 -16.00 5.75
N THR A 214 8.24 -14.86 5.36
CA THR A 214 9.52 -14.79 4.67
C THR A 214 10.69 -14.99 5.63
N LEU A 215 10.62 -14.41 6.82
CA LEU A 215 11.64 -14.61 7.85
C LEU A 215 11.62 -16.02 8.42
N ALA A 216 10.44 -16.62 8.64
CA ALA A 216 10.32 -18.00 9.09
C ALA A 216 10.94 -19.00 8.10
N ALA A 217 10.93 -18.70 6.80
CA ALA A 217 11.58 -19.52 5.78
C ALA A 217 13.12 -19.38 5.77
N THR A 218 13.66 -18.33 6.40
CA THR A 218 15.08 -17.94 6.30
C THR A 218 15.85 -18.11 7.61
N LEU A 219 15.16 -18.04 8.75
CA LEU A 219 15.73 -18.16 10.09
C LEU A 219 15.83 -19.63 10.51
N ASP A 220 17.01 -20.05 10.96
CA ASP A 220 17.19 -21.33 11.63
C ASP A 220 16.54 -21.28 13.03
N ASN A 221 15.97 -22.40 13.49
CA ASN A 221 15.23 -22.53 14.76
C ASN A 221 16.02 -22.14 16.04
N ASN A 222 17.32 -21.84 15.92
CA ASN A 222 18.23 -21.48 17.03
C ASN A 222 18.76 -20.03 16.96
N ALA A 223 18.30 -19.20 16.01
CA ALA A 223 18.74 -17.81 15.91
C ALA A 223 18.15 -16.97 17.07
N SER A 224 19.00 -16.20 17.76
CA SER A 224 18.56 -15.27 18.79
C SER A 224 17.82 -14.10 18.14
N LEU A 225 16.49 -14.17 18.16
CA LEU A 225 15.56 -13.14 17.67
C LEU A 225 15.46 -11.92 18.62
N ALA A 226 16.32 -11.84 19.63
CA ALA A 226 16.33 -10.72 20.58
C ALA A 226 17.08 -9.49 20.08
N ASP A 227 17.95 -9.64 19.07
CA ASP A 227 18.74 -8.54 18.52
C ASP A 227 18.13 -8.01 17.20
N PRO A 228 17.72 -6.72 17.15
CA PRO A 228 17.17 -6.11 15.94
C PRO A 228 18.09 -6.17 14.73
N THR A 229 19.42 -6.11 14.94
CA THR A 229 20.40 -6.21 13.84
C THR A 229 20.41 -7.61 13.23
N THR A 230 20.28 -8.66 14.04
CA THR A 230 20.14 -10.05 13.57
C THR A 230 18.85 -10.27 12.77
N ILE A 231 17.73 -9.72 13.24
CA ILE A 231 16.45 -9.76 12.49
C ILE A 231 16.58 -9.04 11.16
N PHE A 232 17.21 -7.87 11.16
CA PHE A 232 17.46 -7.09 9.97
C PHE A 232 18.34 -7.86 8.95
N GLN A 233 19.45 -8.46 9.38
CA GLN A 233 20.30 -9.28 8.50
C GLN A 233 19.54 -10.48 7.91
N ALA A 234 18.68 -11.12 8.71
CA ALA A 234 17.81 -12.18 8.21
C ALA A 234 16.81 -11.65 7.17
N SER A 235 16.27 -10.45 7.36
CA SER A 235 15.36 -9.80 6.40
C SER A 235 16.04 -9.50 5.06
N LEU A 236 17.31 -9.09 5.08
CA LEU A 236 18.14 -8.89 3.89
C LEU A 236 18.37 -10.19 3.12
N LYS A 237 18.70 -11.26 3.83
CA LYS A 237 18.87 -12.60 3.25
C LYS A 237 17.55 -13.14 2.66
N ALA A 238 16.44 -12.92 3.36
CA ALA A 238 15.10 -13.22 2.90
C ALA A 238 14.77 -12.46 1.61
N THR A 239 15.07 -11.16 1.57
CA THR A 239 14.90 -10.30 0.40
C THR A 239 15.67 -10.85 -0.80
N LEU A 240 16.94 -11.17 -0.61
CA LEU A 240 17.75 -11.73 -1.69
C LEU A 240 17.18 -13.07 -2.20
N THR A 241 16.77 -13.94 -1.28
CA THR A 241 16.18 -15.24 -1.63
C THR A 241 14.91 -15.08 -2.46
N GLU A 242 14.04 -14.15 -2.11
CA GLU A 242 12.81 -13.89 -2.87
C GLU A 242 13.07 -13.24 -4.23
N VAL A 243 14.05 -12.33 -4.33
CA VAL A 243 14.47 -11.75 -5.62
C VAL A 243 15.04 -12.85 -6.53
N GLU A 244 15.89 -13.74 -6.03
CA GLU A 244 16.44 -14.85 -6.82
C GLU A 244 15.34 -15.87 -7.21
N ALA A 245 14.39 -16.14 -6.32
CA ALA A 245 13.22 -16.96 -6.63
C ALA A 245 12.33 -16.31 -7.70
N ALA A 246 12.17 -14.99 -7.69
CA ALA A 246 11.47 -14.23 -8.71
C ALA A 246 12.15 -14.34 -10.09
N ILE A 247 13.49 -14.22 -10.16
CA ILE A 247 14.26 -14.46 -11.39
C ILE A 247 13.99 -15.85 -11.95
N ALA A 248 14.00 -16.88 -11.11
CA ALA A 248 13.73 -18.26 -11.53
C ALA A 248 12.28 -18.46 -12.01
N ARG A 249 11.31 -17.74 -11.43
CA ARG A 249 9.91 -17.73 -11.91
C ARG A 249 9.80 -17.04 -13.27
N LEU A 250 10.46 -15.90 -13.46
CA LEU A 250 10.52 -15.18 -14.74
C LEU A 250 11.15 -16.04 -15.83
N ASP A 251 12.22 -16.78 -15.55
CA ASP A 251 12.84 -17.70 -16.51
C ASP A 251 11.87 -18.77 -17.03
N LYS A 252 11.05 -19.35 -16.13
CA LYS A 252 10.01 -20.31 -16.52
C LYS A 252 8.95 -19.65 -17.41
N MET A 253 8.56 -18.41 -17.11
CA MET A 253 7.59 -17.66 -17.92
C MET A 253 8.15 -17.34 -19.31
N ILE A 254 9.40 -16.89 -19.41
CA ILE A 254 10.09 -16.61 -20.69
C ILE A 254 10.18 -17.87 -21.55
N GLY A 255 10.45 -19.03 -20.93
CA GLY A 255 10.51 -20.32 -21.62
C GLY A 255 9.15 -20.81 -22.13
N ALA A 256 8.06 -20.47 -21.43
CA ALA A 256 6.70 -20.85 -21.80
C ALA A 256 6.00 -19.82 -22.72
N GLU A 257 6.53 -18.60 -22.83
CA GLU A 257 5.91 -17.51 -23.58
C GLU A 257 6.11 -17.65 -25.10
N THR A 258 5.00 -17.54 -25.82
CA THR A 258 4.97 -17.65 -27.29
C THR A 258 4.91 -16.29 -27.98
N ASP A 259 4.34 -15.27 -27.32
CA ASP A 259 4.28 -13.91 -27.88
C ASP A 259 5.65 -13.22 -27.79
N ALA A 260 6.18 -12.79 -28.93
CA ALA A 260 7.53 -12.21 -29.00
C ALA A 260 7.66 -10.89 -28.21
N PHE A 261 6.58 -10.10 -28.16
CA PHE A 261 6.54 -8.85 -27.40
C PHE A 261 6.55 -9.14 -25.90
N ASP A 262 5.62 -9.97 -25.41
CA ASP A 262 5.55 -10.32 -23.99
C ASP A 262 6.85 -11.01 -23.51
N LYS A 263 7.47 -11.84 -24.36
CA LYS A 263 8.77 -12.46 -24.09
C LYS A 263 9.91 -11.43 -23.95
N SER A 264 9.90 -10.39 -24.79
CA SER A 264 10.84 -9.27 -24.68
C SER A 264 10.63 -8.52 -23.36
N CYS A 265 9.39 -8.20 -23.00
CA CYS A 265 9.06 -7.53 -21.75
C CYS A 265 9.49 -8.35 -20.52
N LEU A 266 9.21 -9.65 -20.51
CA LEU A 266 9.64 -10.56 -19.43
C LEU A 266 11.17 -10.67 -19.34
N THR A 267 11.88 -10.60 -20.48
CA THR A 267 13.35 -10.62 -20.50
C THR A 267 13.92 -9.33 -19.92
N THR A 268 13.37 -8.16 -20.28
CA THR A 268 13.73 -6.89 -19.64
C THR A 268 13.46 -6.93 -18.14
N CYS A 269 12.28 -7.41 -17.74
CA CYS A 269 11.93 -7.59 -16.34
C CYS A 269 12.97 -8.46 -15.61
N LYS A 270 13.38 -9.60 -16.19
CA LYS A 270 14.42 -10.45 -15.60
C LYS A 270 15.74 -9.69 -15.40
N THR A 271 16.14 -8.86 -16.35
CA THR A 271 17.35 -8.02 -16.24
C THR A 271 17.24 -7.04 -15.07
N GLU A 272 16.11 -6.36 -14.92
CA GLU A 272 15.85 -5.45 -13.79
C GLU A 272 15.92 -6.17 -12.44
N TYR A 273 15.33 -7.37 -12.35
CA TYR A 273 15.46 -8.21 -11.15
C TYR A 273 16.90 -8.65 -10.90
N GLY A 274 17.69 -8.88 -11.95
CA GLY A 274 19.13 -9.12 -11.83
C GLY A 274 19.88 -7.93 -11.22
N SER A 275 19.55 -6.71 -11.64
CA SER A 275 20.07 -5.47 -11.06
C SER A 275 19.66 -5.34 -9.59
N ALA A 276 18.39 -5.62 -9.27
CA ALA A 276 17.89 -5.63 -7.89
C ALA A 276 18.65 -6.65 -7.02
N ALA A 277 18.89 -7.87 -7.49
CA ALA A 277 19.64 -8.87 -6.74
C ALA A 277 21.08 -8.42 -6.42
N GLN A 278 21.74 -7.76 -7.37
CA GLN A 278 23.08 -7.19 -7.15
C GLN A 278 23.06 -6.06 -6.12
N ALA A 279 22.06 -5.18 -6.19
CA ALA A 279 21.89 -4.10 -5.22
C ALA A 279 21.62 -4.66 -3.81
N VAL A 280 20.75 -5.68 -3.65
CA VAL A 280 20.54 -6.33 -2.34
C VAL A 280 21.84 -6.97 -1.83
N LYS A 281 22.63 -7.62 -2.68
CA LYS A 281 23.94 -8.18 -2.29
C LYS A 281 24.91 -7.10 -1.80
N LYS A 282 24.91 -5.94 -2.46
CA LYS A 282 25.70 -4.78 -2.03
C LYS A 282 25.23 -4.27 -0.66
N ALA A 283 23.91 -4.16 -0.47
CA ALA A 283 23.30 -3.71 0.78
C ALA A 283 23.66 -4.57 2.00
N MET A 284 23.99 -5.85 1.80
CA MET A 284 24.48 -6.73 2.89
C MET A 284 25.86 -6.30 3.43
N SER A 285 26.61 -5.48 2.69
CA SER A 285 27.95 -4.99 3.08
C SER A 285 27.93 -3.51 3.49
N ASP A 286 26.80 -2.81 3.35
CA ASP A 286 26.67 -1.40 3.71
C ASP A 286 26.72 -1.26 5.24
N ARG A 287 27.43 -0.23 5.73
CA ARG A 287 27.66 -0.03 7.17
C ARG A 287 26.76 1.04 7.79
N THR A 288 26.08 1.82 6.96
CA THR A 288 25.20 2.92 7.40
C THR A 288 23.79 2.73 6.88
N TYR A 289 22.80 3.16 7.68
CA TYR A 289 21.39 3.12 7.31
C TYR A 289 21.11 3.87 6.01
N ASP A 290 21.76 5.02 5.81
CA ASP A 290 21.53 5.87 4.63
C ASP A 290 21.99 5.20 3.33
N GLU A 291 23.14 4.51 3.34
CA GLU A 291 23.63 3.75 2.19
C GLU A 291 22.70 2.57 1.89
N PHE A 292 22.33 1.82 2.92
CA PHE A 292 21.40 0.70 2.81
C PHE A 292 20.04 1.14 2.23
N SER A 293 19.45 2.21 2.79
CA SER A 293 18.15 2.73 2.38
C SER A 293 18.18 3.20 0.92
N LYS A 294 19.24 3.91 0.51
CA LYS A 294 19.45 4.29 -0.90
C LYS A 294 19.53 3.07 -1.81
N THR A 295 20.28 2.05 -1.40
CA THR A 295 20.44 0.81 -2.19
C THR A 295 19.11 0.07 -2.34
N LEU A 296 18.33 -0.11 -1.27
CA LEU A 296 17.03 -0.79 -1.36
C LEU A 296 15.94 0.02 -2.05
N ASN A 297 15.91 1.34 -1.89
CA ASN A 297 15.01 2.19 -2.68
C ASN A 297 15.32 2.10 -4.19
N SER A 298 16.59 1.90 -4.56
CA SER A 298 16.96 1.62 -5.95
C SER A 298 16.43 0.26 -6.42
N CYS A 299 16.46 -0.77 -5.57
CA CYS A 299 15.83 -2.07 -5.84
C CYS A 299 14.34 -1.94 -6.14
N THR A 300 13.61 -1.14 -5.36
CA THR A 300 12.19 -0.84 -5.58
C THR A 300 11.98 -0.27 -6.97
N GLY A 301 12.81 0.68 -7.40
CA GLY A 301 12.77 1.27 -8.74
C GLY A 301 12.92 0.23 -9.86
N TYR A 302 13.92 -0.65 -9.76
CA TYR A 302 14.13 -1.74 -10.74
C TYR A 302 12.93 -2.70 -10.80
N ILE A 303 12.33 -3.06 -9.66
CA ILE A 303 11.20 -3.99 -9.66
C ILE A 303 9.93 -3.32 -10.18
N SER A 304 9.72 -2.02 -9.91
CA SER A 304 8.59 -1.28 -10.46
C SER A 304 8.67 -1.12 -11.98
N SER A 305 9.86 -0.87 -12.53
CA SER A 305 10.07 -0.63 -13.96
C SER A 305 9.79 -1.87 -14.83
N CYS A 306 9.87 -3.07 -14.25
CA CYS A 306 9.44 -4.31 -14.92
C CYS A 306 8.00 -4.22 -15.44
N GLY A 307 7.11 -3.48 -14.77
CA GLY A 307 5.72 -3.34 -15.19
C GLY A 307 5.51 -2.39 -16.36
N ASP A 308 6.36 -1.38 -16.51
CA ASP A 308 6.21 -0.30 -17.49
C ASP A 308 6.34 -0.81 -18.93
N GLY A 309 7.11 -1.88 -19.13
CA GLY A 309 7.32 -2.49 -20.45
C GLY A 309 6.08 -3.14 -21.07
N PHE A 310 5.05 -3.46 -20.29
CA PHE A 310 3.83 -4.10 -20.80
C PHE A 310 2.82 -3.10 -21.39
N GLY A 311 2.95 -1.80 -21.07
CA GLY A 311 2.06 -0.73 -21.54
C GLY A 311 0.63 -0.78 -20.95
N GLU A 312 -0.19 0.23 -21.24
CA GLU A 312 -1.53 0.39 -20.63
C GLU A 312 -2.59 -0.61 -21.15
N ASN A 313 -2.37 -1.19 -22.34
CA ASN A 313 -3.36 -2.02 -23.04
C ASN A 313 -3.16 -3.53 -22.87
N ARG A 314 -2.12 -3.96 -22.14
CA ARG A 314 -1.84 -5.39 -21.90
C ARG A 314 -1.68 -5.66 -20.41
N ALA A 315 -2.20 -6.81 -19.98
CA ALA A 315 -2.03 -7.25 -18.61
C ALA A 315 -0.55 -7.59 -18.35
N ASN A 316 0.07 -6.87 -17.41
CA ASN A 316 1.41 -7.19 -16.95
C ASN A 316 1.41 -8.61 -16.34
N LYS A 317 2.13 -9.53 -16.99
CA LYS A 317 2.20 -10.95 -16.57
C LYS A 317 3.08 -11.15 -15.33
N ALA A 318 3.98 -10.21 -15.05
CA ALA A 318 4.91 -10.24 -13.91
C ALA A 318 4.38 -9.56 -12.64
N THR A 319 3.18 -8.94 -12.67
CA THR A 319 2.64 -8.16 -11.53
C THR A 319 2.69 -8.93 -10.21
N HIS A 320 2.20 -10.18 -10.18
CA HIS A 320 2.20 -10.98 -8.94
C HIS A 320 3.61 -11.22 -8.38
N ILE A 321 4.64 -11.25 -9.24
CA ILE A 321 6.03 -11.42 -8.81
C ILE A 321 6.53 -10.12 -8.18
N ASN A 322 6.22 -8.98 -8.80
CA ASN A 322 6.59 -7.65 -8.31
C ASN A 322 6.03 -7.39 -6.92
N ASP A 323 4.75 -7.68 -6.70
CA ASP A 323 4.05 -7.34 -5.46
C ASP A 323 4.67 -8.03 -4.24
N LEU A 324 5.00 -9.31 -4.36
CA LEU A 324 5.63 -10.06 -3.26
C LEU A 324 7.00 -9.50 -2.92
N VAL A 325 7.84 -9.25 -3.93
CA VAL A 325 9.22 -8.80 -3.71
C VAL A 325 9.27 -7.37 -3.17
N LEU A 326 8.40 -6.48 -3.66
CA LEU A 326 8.26 -5.12 -3.14
C LEU A 326 7.83 -5.12 -1.67
N ASN A 327 6.87 -5.97 -1.28
CA ASN A 327 6.44 -6.08 0.12
C ASN A 327 7.56 -6.58 1.04
N VAL A 328 8.41 -7.49 0.56
CA VAL A 328 9.58 -7.98 1.32
C VAL A 328 10.63 -6.88 1.48
N ILE A 329 10.89 -6.09 0.43
CA ILE A 329 11.81 -4.94 0.47
C ILE A 329 11.30 -3.87 1.45
N ASP A 330 10.00 -3.54 1.42
CA ASP A 330 9.39 -2.58 2.35
C ASP A 330 9.53 -3.03 3.81
N ASN A 331 9.32 -4.32 4.09
CA ASN A 331 9.53 -4.86 5.42
C ASN A 331 11.01 -4.78 5.84
N ALA A 332 11.96 -5.04 4.92
CA ALA A 332 13.39 -4.92 5.21
C ALA A 332 13.80 -3.46 5.50
N LEU A 333 13.26 -2.48 4.78
CA LEU A 333 13.43 -1.05 5.05
C LEU A 333 12.91 -0.66 6.44
N PHE A 334 11.76 -1.21 6.85
CA PHE A 334 11.21 -0.97 8.18
C PHE A 334 12.12 -1.57 9.27
N LEU A 335 12.53 -2.83 9.12
CA LEU A 335 13.37 -3.52 10.10
C LEU A 335 14.77 -2.88 10.23
N ALA A 336 15.27 -2.26 9.16
CA ALA A 336 16.51 -1.50 9.16
C ALA A 336 16.50 -0.30 10.11
N GLN A 337 15.34 0.36 10.29
CA GLN A 337 15.20 1.51 11.19
C GLN A 337 15.34 1.11 12.66
N ALA A 338 14.99 -0.14 12.99
CA ALA A 338 15.11 -0.69 14.33
C ALA A 338 16.50 -1.27 14.63
N ALA A 339 17.34 -1.48 13.60
CA ALA A 339 18.67 -2.05 13.73
C ALA A 339 19.69 -1.05 14.30
N LYS A 340 20.73 -1.56 14.97
CA LYS A 340 21.89 -0.75 15.36
C LYS A 340 22.87 -0.70 14.20
N TRP A 341 23.28 0.52 13.83
CA TRP A 341 24.26 0.82 12.80
C TRP A 341 25.56 1.30 13.45
N GLU A 342 26.71 0.96 12.83
CA GLU A 342 28.06 1.32 13.33
C GLU A 342 28.50 2.72 12.92
#